data_AF-A0A368T0Q4-F1
#
_entry.id   AF-A0A368T0Q4-F1
#
_cell.length_a   1.000
_cell.length_b   1.000
_cell.length_c   1.000
_cell.angle_alpha   90.00
_cell.angle_beta   90.00
_cell.angle_gamma   90.00
#
_symmetry.space_group_name_H-M   'P 1'
#
loop_
_entity.id
_entity.type
_entity.pdbx_description
1 polymer ?
#
loop_
_entity_poly.entity_id
_entity_poly.type
_entity_poly.pdbx_seq_one_letter_code
_entity_poly.pdbx_strand_id
1 'polypeptide(L)'
;RTGPRGAARRSHAWRRPERAAGEHTGHARTGRRRADITDDALAPIRADNGELAAALTRLGRDRPARPELLDDLAARVVAHLCAAESELDRVLAREAAEPGILHRRNAARRHIEQLLSRLKAVDPAGRRFAELLRRLTADLRAHLAEEEEIVLPDLRSAVGPERLAELGAAFERRRRAEFAHLRPG
;
A
#
# COMPACT_ATOMS: atom_id res chain seq x y z
N ARG A 1 -25.79 -31.52 48.99
CA ARG A 1 -25.29 -32.46 47.96
C ARG A 1 -24.70 -31.61 46.83
N THR A 2 -23.41 -31.30 46.92
CA THR A 2 -22.31 -31.96 46.17
C THR A 2 -22.35 -31.63 44.68
N GLY A 3 -21.50 -30.69 44.24
CA GLY A 3 -21.22 -30.35 42.83
C GLY A 3 -20.35 -31.41 42.15
N PRO A 4 -19.33 -31.05 41.33
CA PRO A 4 -19.10 -29.88 40.47
C PRO A 4 -18.68 -30.32 39.04
N ARG A 5 -18.26 -29.37 38.16
CA ARG A 5 -17.33 -29.48 36.99
C ARG A 5 -17.82 -28.51 35.89
N GLY A 6 -17.09 -27.51 35.39
CA GLY A 6 -15.65 -27.31 35.30
C GLY A 6 -15.20 -27.55 33.86
N ALA A 7 -14.85 -26.49 33.13
CA ALA A 7 -13.85 -26.40 32.05
C ALA A 7 -14.21 -25.25 31.09
N ALA A 8 -13.31 -24.50 30.47
CA ALA A 8 -11.92 -24.16 30.71
C ALA A 8 -11.63 -23.09 29.65
N ARG A 9 -11.08 -21.94 30.07
CA ARG A 9 -10.42 -21.00 29.17
C ARG A 9 -9.29 -21.75 28.45
N ARG A 10 -9.21 -21.67 27.13
CA ARG A 10 -8.02 -22.08 26.39
C ARG A 10 -7.47 -20.88 25.63
N SER A 11 -6.54 -20.23 26.30
CA SER A 11 -5.49 -19.43 25.72
C SER A 11 -4.64 -20.34 24.84
N HIS A 12 -4.62 -20.09 23.53
CA HIS A 12 -3.57 -20.65 22.67
C HIS A 12 -2.38 -19.70 22.68
N ALA A 13 -1.60 -19.83 23.76
CA ALA A 13 -0.23 -19.35 23.80
C ALA A 13 0.55 -20.10 22.72
N TRP A 14 1.11 -19.36 21.76
CA TRP A 14 2.04 -19.86 20.78
C TRP A 14 3.28 -20.41 21.48
N ARG A 15 3.47 -21.73 21.47
CA ARG A 15 4.72 -22.37 21.90
C ARG A 15 5.75 -22.29 20.77
N ARG A 16 6.95 -21.78 21.08
CA ARG A 16 8.13 -21.90 20.22
C ARG A 16 8.69 -23.33 20.33
N PRO A 17 9.08 -23.99 19.23
CA PRO A 17 9.87 -25.22 19.34
C PRO A 17 11.34 -24.89 19.65
N GLU A 18 11.91 -25.64 20.58
CA GLU A 18 13.34 -25.65 20.91
C GLU A 18 14.18 -26.10 19.70
N ARG A 19 15.36 -25.48 19.56
CA ARG A 19 16.32 -25.78 18.50
C ARG A 19 17.12 -27.03 18.90
N ALA A 20 17.02 -28.09 18.12
CA ALA A 20 18.04 -29.14 18.09
C ALA A 20 19.18 -28.70 17.17
N ALA A 21 20.40 -28.72 17.70
CA ALA A 21 21.62 -28.50 16.94
C ALA A 21 21.91 -29.73 16.07
N GLY A 22 22.11 -29.49 14.78
CA GLY A 22 22.59 -30.47 13.81
C GLY A 22 23.31 -29.72 12.71
N GLU A 23 24.63 -29.86 12.68
CA GLU A 23 25.49 -29.33 11.63
C GLU A 23 25.19 -30.03 10.30
N HIS A 24 24.74 -29.27 9.30
CA HIS A 24 24.89 -29.66 7.90
C HIS A 24 25.24 -28.44 7.06
N THR A 25 26.43 -28.52 6.48
CA THR A 25 27.06 -27.57 5.58
C THR A 25 26.28 -27.46 4.26
N GLY A 26 25.98 -26.20 3.89
CA GLY A 26 25.74 -25.81 2.49
C GLY A 26 24.29 -25.74 2.02
N HIS A 27 23.47 -24.77 2.49
CA HIS A 27 22.20 -24.39 1.84
C HIS A 27 21.81 -22.89 2.04
N ALA A 28 22.78 -21.97 2.11
CA ALA A 28 22.51 -20.55 2.38
C ALA A 28 22.33 -19.65 1.13
N ARG A 29 22.49 -20.18 -0.09
CA ARG A 29 22.48 -19.38 -1.34
C ARG A 29 21.11 -19.30 -2.04
N THR A 30 20.26 -20.30 -1.89
CA THR A 30 18.93 -20.37 -2.54
C THR A 30 17.87 -19.54 -1.82
N GLY A 31 17.89 -19.51 -0.48
CA GLY A 31 16.94 -18.71 0.32
C GLY A 31 17.11 -17.20 0.15
N ARG A 32 18.34 -16.71 0.04
CA ARG A 32 18.65 -15.28 -0.17
C ARG A 32 18.23 -14.80 -1.56
N ARG A 33 18.53 -15.59 -2.60
CA ARG A 33 18.13 -15.30 -3.99
C ARG A 33 16.60 -15.27 -4.19
N ARG A 34 15.85 -16.14 -3.50
CA ARG A 34 14.38 -16.18 -3.62
C ARG A 34 13.70 -15.02 -2.87
N ALA A 35 14.28 -14.60 -1.74
CA ALA A 35 13.86 -13.38 -1.04
C ALA A 35 14.14 -12.10 -1.87
N ASP A 36 15.33 -12.00 -2.50
CA ASP A 36 15.65 -10.88 -3.41
C ASP A 36 14.71 -10.79 -4.61
N ILE A 37 14.34 -11.93 -5.22
CA ILE A 37 13.42 -11.96 -6.38
C ILE A 37 11.98 -11.58 -5.99
N THR A 38 11.53 -11.98 -4.79
CA THR A 38 10.18 -11.61 -4.31
C THR A 38 10.09 -10.16 -3.87
N ASP A 39 11.20 -9.57 -3.42
CA ASP A 39 11.29 -8.15 -3.14
C ASP A 39 11.41 -7.30 -4.42
N ASP A 40 11.97 -7.84 -5.49
CA ASP A 40 11.97 -7.18 -6.81
C ASP A 40 10.55 -7.16 -7.44
N ALA A 41 9.77 -8.23 -7.26
CA ALA A 41 8.45 -8.36 -7.90
C ALA A 41 7.44 -7.26 -7.52
N LEU A 42 7.52 -6.71 -6.30
CA LEU A 42 6.67 -5.60 -5.84
C LEU A 42 7.37 -4.24 -5.90
N ALA A 43 8.59 -4.17 -6.44
CA ALA A 43 9.33 -2.92 -6.62
C ALA A 43 8.55 -1.85 -7.41
N PRO A 44 7.72 -2.17 -8.43
CA PRO A 44 6.94 -1.15 -9.13
C PRO A 44 5.97 -0.36 -8.24
N ILE A 45 5.45 -0.99 -7.17
CA ILE A 45 4.52 -0.35 -6.23
C ILE A 45 5.32 0.55 -5.27
N ARG A 46 6.45 0.07 -4.75
CA ARG A 46 7.32 0.89 -3.88
C ARG A 46 7.90 2.10 -4.59
N ALA A 47 8.31 1.92 -5.84
CA ALA A 47 8.80 3.00 -6.68
C ALA A 47 7.71 4.07 -6.84
N ASP A 48 6.47 3.66 -7.12
CA ASP A 48 5.33 4.56 -7.23
C ASP A 48 5.04 5.28 -5.91
N ASN A 49 5.12 4.59 -4.78
CA ASN A 49 4.98 5.20 -3.45
C ASN A 49 6.02 6.30 -3.22
N GLY A 50 7.27 6.03 -3.58
CA GLY A 50 8.35 7.01 -3.53
C GLY A 50 8.10 8.22 -4.45
N GLU A 51 7.64 7.98 -5.68
CA GLU A 51 7.29 9.03 -6.65
C GLU A 51 6.14 9.91 -6.15
N LEU A 52 5.09 9.33 -5.58
CA LEU A 52 3.96 10.07 -5.00
C LEU A 52 4.39 10.93 -3.81
N ALA A 53 5.23 10.39 -2.92
CA ALA A 53 5.78 11.13 -1.79
C ALA A 53 6.67 12.31 -2.25
N ALA A 54 7.45 12.11 -3.30
CA ALA A 54 8.26 13.17 -3.92
C ALA A 54 7.38 14.25 -4.58
N ALA A 55 6.35 13.85 -5.33
CA ALA A 55 5.39 14.76 -5.97
C ALA A 55 4.64 15.62 -4.94
N LEU A 56 4.16 15.02 -3.84
CA LEU A 56 3.59 15.73 -2.70
C LEU A 56 4.55 16.77 -2.12
N THR A 57 5.81 16.38 -1.93
CA THR A 57 6.83 17.27 -1.38
C THR A 57 7.09 18.45 -2.32
N ARG A 58 7.14 18.21 -3.64
CA ARG A 58 7.30 19.26 -4.65
C ARG A 58 6.11 20.23 -4.65
N LEU A 59 4.87 19.73 -4.61
CA LEU A 59 3.65 20.54 -4.53
C LEU A 59 3.64 21.46 -3.29
N GLY A 60 4.16 20.99 -2.17
CA GLY A 60 4.30 21.78 -0.95
C GLY A 60 5.28 22.95 -1.08
N ARG A 61 6.39 22.75 -1.79
CA ARG A 61 7.52 23.69 -1.89
C ARG A 61 7.36 24.72 -3.00
N ASP A 62 6.97 24.27 -4.19
CA ASP A 62 6.93 25.11 -5.39
C ASP A 62 5.57 25.79 -5.54
N ARG A 63 5.40 26.93 -4.85
CA ARG A 63 4.13 27.68 -4.84
C ARG A 63 3.71 28.16 -6.24
N PRO A 64 4.60 28.73 -7.07
CA PRO A 64 4.23 29.16 -8.43
C PRO A 64 3.74 28.01 -9.32
N ALA A 65 4.33 26.81 -9.22
CA ALA A 65 3.94 25.67 -10.05
C ALA A 65 2.77 24.84 -9.47
N ARG A 66 2.18 25.24 -8.34
CA ARG A 66 1.11 24.47 -7.67
C ARG A 66 -0.04 24.02 -8.57
N PRO A 67 -0.61 24.83 -9.48
CA PRO A 67 -1.70 24.39 -10.32
C PRO A 67 -1.33 23.15 -11.15
N GLU A 68 -0.22 23.24 -11.89
CA GLU A 68 0.27 22.15 -12.74
C GLU A 68 0.70 20.93 -11.92
N LEU A 69 1.40 21.15 -10.80
CA LEU A 69 1.83 20.09 -9.90
C LEU A 69 0.65 19.38 -9.23
N LEU A 70 -0.43 20.10 -8.92
CA LEU A 70 -1.64 19.50 -8.35
C LEU A 70 -2.34 18.63 -9.39
N ASP A 71 -2.41 19.06 -10.64
CA ASP A 71 -3.02 18.26 -11.70
C ASP A 71 -2.21 16.99 -12.01
N ASP A 72 -0.87 17.08 -12.01
CA ASP A 72 0.01 15.91 -12.15
C ASP A 72 -0.13 14.96 -10.95
N LEU A 73 -0.04 15.48 -9.72
CA LEU A 73 -0.20 14.67 -8.51
C LEU A 73 -1.57 13.98 -8.47
N ALA A 74 -2.65 14.69 -8.80
CA ALA A 74 -3.99 14.12 -8.78
C ALA A 74 -4.12 12.95 -9.75
N ALA A 75 -3.58 13.08 -10.97
CA ALA A 75 -3.59 11.99 -11.95
C ALA A 75 -2.77 10.78 -11.46
N ARG A 76 -1.58 11.01 -10.89
CA ARG A 76 -0.74 9.92 -10.34
C ARG A 76 -1.42 9.20 -9.18
N VAL A 77 -1.99 9.95 -8.23
CA VAL A 77 -2.65 9.37 -7.06
C VAL A 77 -3.87 8.55 -7.47
N VAL A 78 -4.72 9.07 -8.37
CA VAL A 78 -5.89 8.30 -8.86
C VAL A 78 -5.45 7.06 -9.62
N ALA A 79 -4.42 7.16 -10.46
CA ALA A 79 -3.86 6.01 -11.19
C ALA A 79 -3.32 4.92 -10.26
N HIS A 80 -2.59 5.33 -9.21
CA HIS A 80 -2.09 4.45 -8.16
C HIS A 80 -3.24 3.73 -7.45
N LEU A 81 -4.23 4.49 -6.94
CA LEU A 81 -5.36 3.94 -6.17
C LEU A 81 -6.20 2.97 -7.02
N CYS A 82 -6.43 3.28 -8.30
CA CYS A 82 -7.13 2.41 -9.25
C CYS A 82 -6.38 1.09 -9.48
N ALA A 83 -5.06 1.15 -9.62
CA ALA A 83 -4.21 -0.03 -9.80
C ALA A 83 -4.16 -0.88 -8.53
N ALA A 84 -4.02 -0.25 -7.35
CA ALA A 84 -4.03 -0.92 -6.07
C ALA A 84 -5.36 -1.65 -5.81
N GLU A 85 -6.50 -0.99 -6.05
CA GLU A 85 -7.83 -1.59 -5.91
C GLU A 85 -8.05 -2.76 -6.89
N SER A 86 -7.58 -2.60 -8.13
CA SER A 86 -7.76 -3.62 -9.16
C SER A 86 -6.91 -4.87 -8.92
N GLU A 87 -5.71 -4.74 -8.35
CA GLU A 87 -4.77 -5.85 -8.30
C GLU A 87 -4.48 -6.31 -6.86
N LEU A 88 -4.19 -5.39 -5.93
CA LEU A 88 -3.80 -5.72 -4.55
C LEU A 88 -5.04 -6.10 -3.72
N ASP A 89 -6.05 -5.24 -3.69
CA ASP A 89 -7.24 -5.41 -2.85
C ASP A 89 -8.02 -6.68 -3.25
N ARG A 90 -8.00 -7.08 -4.52
CA ARG A 90 -8.59 -8.34 -4.99
C ARG A 90 -7.94 -9.57 -4.37
N VAL A 91 -6.64 -9.55 -4.14
CA VAL A 91 -5.91 -10.64 -3.49
C VAL A 91 -6.17 -10.60 -1.99
N LEU A 92 -6.08 -9.43 -1.36
CA LEU A 92 -6.40 -9.25 0.07
C LEU A 92 -7.81 -9.75 0.41
N ALA A 93 -8.79 -9.53 -0.47
CA ALA A 93 -10.17 -10.01 -0.32
C ALA A 93 -10.30 -11.53 -0.33
N ARG A 94 -9.43 -12.23 -1.06
CA ARG A 94 -9.46 -13.70 -1.17
C ARG A 94 -8.69 -14.38 -0.04
N GLU A 95 -7.59 -13.77 0.39
CA GLU A 95 -6.62 -14.37 1.32
C GLU A 95 -6.87 -14.01 2.79
N ALA A 96 -7.96 -13.27 3.09
CA ALA A 96 -8.35 -12.85 4.43
C ALA A 96 -7.25 -12.09 5.19
N ALA A 97 -6.60 -11.13 4.51
CA ALA A 97 -5.78 -10.12 5.15
C ALA A 97 -6.68 -9.33 6.12
N GLU A 98 -6.37 -9.35 7.41
CA GLU A 98 -6.97 -8.59 8.52
C GLU A 98 -8.46 -8.14 8.38
N PRO A 99 -9.38 -8.58 9.26
CA PRO A 99 -10.77 -8.13 9.25
C PRO A 99 -10.91 -6.60 9.19
N GLY A 100 -11.50 -6.10 8.11
CA GLY A 100 -11.76 -4.67 7.93
C GLY A 100 -10.70 -3.87 7.17
N ILE A 101 -9.55 -4.47 6.78
CA ILE A 101 -8.52 -3.77 6.00
C ILE A 101 -9.07 -3.15 4.71
N LEU A 102 -9.88 -3.91 3.97
CA LEU A 102 -10.51 -3.43 2.74
C LEU A 102 -11.47 -2.27 2.98
N HIS A 103 -12.22 -2.31 4.10
CA HIS A 103 -13.12 -1.22 4.44
C HIS A 103 -12.34 0.07 4.71
N ARG A 104 -11.26 -0.04 5.49
CA ARG A 104 -10.34 1.06 5.83
C ARG A 104 -9.69 1.65 4.58
N ARG A 105 -9.11 0.81 3.71
CA ARG A 105 -8.48 1.22 2.44
C ARG A 105 -9.46 1.93 1.51
N ASN A 106 -10.66 1.39 1.36
CA ASN A 106 -11.72 2.02 0.57
C ASN A 106 -12.16 3.37 1.14
N ALA A 107 -12.24 3.51 2.47
CA ALA A 107 -12.54 4.78 3.10
C ALA A 107 -11.43 5.82 2.88
N ALA A 108 -10.17 5.42 3.04
CA ALA A 108 -9.00 6.26 2.79
C ALA A 108 -8.96 6.75 1.34
N ARG A 109 -9.15 5.85 0.36
CA ARG A 109 -9.23 6.18 -1.07
C ARG A 109 -10.25 7.27 -1.35
N ARG A 110 -11.51 7.06 -0.92
CA ARG A 110 -12.58 8.05 -1.10
C ARG A 110 -12.24 9.40 -0.46
N HIS A 111 -11.61 9.40 0.70
CA HIS A 111 -11.24 10.64 1.37
C HIS A 111 -10.11 11.38 0.62
N ILE A 112 -9.09 10.66 0.15
CA ILE A 112 -8.01 11.22 -0.67
C ILE A 112 -8.55 11.84 -1.96
N GLU A 113 -9.41 11.13 -2.69
CA GLU A 113 -10.08 11.64 -3.90
C GLU A 113 -10.88 12.92 -3.62
N GLN A 114 -11.62 12.97 -2.50
CA GLN A 114 -12.35 14.17 -2.08
C GLN A 114 -11.42 15.34 -1.75
N LEU A 115 -10.28 15.09 -1.11
CA LEU A 115 -9.28 16.11 -0.80
C LEU A 115 -8.65 16.68 -2.07
N LEU A 116 -8.31 15.83 -3.05
CA LEU A 116 -7.82 16.25 -4.37
C LEU A 116 -8.84 17.12 -5.09
N SER A 117 -10.11 16.71 -5.14
CA SER A 117 -11.19 17.50 -5.74
C SER A 117 -11.34 18.87 -5.08
N ARG A 118 -11.31 18.93 -3.74
CA ARG A 118 -11.39 20.20 -2.99
C ARG A 118 -10.17 21.09 -3.22
N LEU A 119 -8.97 20.52 -3.33
CA LEU A 119 -7.76 21.28 -3.65
C LEU A 119 -7.84 21.95 -5.01
N LYS A 120 -8.40 21.25 -6.01
CA LYS A 120 -8.61 21.80 -7.37
C LYS A 120 -9.63 22.93 -7.41
N ALA A 121 -10.51 23.03 -6.42
CA ALA A 121 -11.59 24.02 -6.35
C ALA A 121 -11.25 25.29 -5.55
N VAL A 122 -10.04 25.42 -5.00
CA VAL A 122 -9.66 26.56 -4.16
C VAL A 122 -8.39 27.25 -4.67
N ASP A 123 -8.21 28.51 -4.30
CA ASP A 123 -7.01 29.29 -4.64
C ASP A 123 -5.71 28.61 -4.14
N PRO A 124 -4.79 28.22 -5.04
CA PRO A 124 -3.51 27.60 -4.70
C PRO A 124 -2.58 28.44 -3.81
N ALA A 125 -2.78 29.76 -3.75
CA ALA A 125 -2.06 30.67 -2.87
C ALA A 125 -2.72 30.83 -1.49
N GLY A 126 -3.99 30.42 -1.36
CA GLY A 126 -4.85 30.70 -0.21
C GLY A 126 -4.61 29.81 1.02
N ARG A 127 -5.09 30.27 2.17
CA ARG A 127 -5.01 29.53 3.45
C ARG A 127 -5.74 28.19 3.40
N ARG A 128 -6.88 28.14 2.71
CA ARG A 128 -7.69 26.92 2.58
C ARG A 128 -6.95 25.82 1.82
N PHE A 129 -6.24 26.17 0.76
CA PHE A 129 -5.38 25.23 0.04
C PHE A 129 -4.30 24.64 0.95
N ALA A 130 -3.61 25.49 1.72
CA ALA A 130 -2.59 25.01 2.65
C ALA A 130 -3.15 24.04 3.71
N GLU A 131 -4.38 24.25 4.19
CA GLU A 131 -5.06 23.34 5.11
C GLU A 131 -5.39 22.00 4.46
N LEU A 132 -6.01 22.01 3.27
CA LEU A 132 -6.36 20.81 2.54
C LEU A 132 -5.11 20.02 2.13
N LEU A 133 -4.03 20.70 1.73
CA LEU A 133 -2.77 20.06 1.36
C LEU A 133 -2.14 19.34 2.55
N ARG A 134 -2.21 19.90 3.77
CA ARG A 134 -1.72 19.22 4.98
C ARG A 134 -2.51 17.93 5.25
N ARG A 135 -3.84 17.97 5.10
CA ARG A 135 -4.70 16.79 5.26
C ARG A 135 -4.38 15.73 4.21
N LEU A 136 -4.30 16.12 2.93
CA LEU A 136 -3.92 15.21 1.85
C LEU A 136 -2.55 14.59 2.10
N THR A 137 -1.58 15.39 2.54
CA THR A 137 -0.22 14.91 2.85
C THR A 137 -0.24 13.86 3.96
N ALA A 138 -1.01 14.07 5.01
CA ALA A 138 -1.13 13.12 6.11
C ALA A 138 -1.78 11.80 5.63
N ASP A 139 -2.94 11.91 4.96
CA ASP A 139 -3.72 10.75 4.53
C ASP A 139 -2.99 9.92 3.47
N LEU A 140 -2.38 10.59 2.48
CA LEU A 140 -1.63 9.89 1.44
C LEU A 140 -0.37 9.24 2.03
N ARG A 141 0.39 9.91 2.91
CA ARG A 141 1.55 9.26 3.56
C ARG A 141 1.16 8.06 4.43
N ALA A 142 0.04 8.16 5.16
CA ALA A 142 -0.48 7.05 5.94
C ALA A 142 -0.87 5.87 5.05
N HIS A 143 -1.51 6.14 3.91
CA HIS A 143 -1.85 5.12 2.92
C HIS A 143 -0.60 4.41 2.35
N LEU A 144 0.41 5.16 1.91
CA LEU A 144 1.65 4.59 1.37
C LEU A 144 2.39 3.78 2.44
N ALA A 145 2.42 4.25 3.69
CA ALA A 145 3.03 3.52 4.79
C ALA A 145 2.29 2.20 5.11
N GLU A 146 0.95 2.22 5.12
CA GLU A 146 0.13 1.00 5.27
C GLU A 146 0.46 -0.02 4.17
N GLU A 147 0.70 0.45 2.94
CA GLU A 147 1.11 -0.44 1.87
C GLU A 147 2.47 -1.09 2.12
N GLU A 148 3.49 -0.29 2.41
CA GLU A 148 4.86 -0.77 2.64
C GLU A 148 4.97 -1.71 3.85
N GLU A 149 4.28 -1.37 4.94
CA GLU A 149 4.45 -2.01 6.25
C GLU A 149 3.50 -3.19 6.48
N ILE A 150 2.34 -3.22 5.79
CA ILE A 150 1.29 -4.22 6.03
C ILE A 150 0.92 -4.92 4.72
N VAL A 151 0.41 -4.20 3.73
CA VAL A 151 -0.19 -4.83 2.53
C VAL A 151 0.84 -5.62 1.71
N LEU A 152 1.99 -5.02 1.39
CA LEU A 152 3.01 -5.69 0.57
C LEU A 152 3.63 -6.90 1.30
N PRO A 153 3.98 -6.83 2.60
CA PRO A 153 4.32 -8.02 3.39
C PRO A 153 3.26 -9.11 3.41
N ASP A 154 1.98 -8.75 3.56
CA ASP A 154 0.87 -9.71 3.60
C ASP A 154 0.70 -10.40 2.25
N LEU A 155 0.76 -9.66 1.14
CA LEU A 155 0.73 -10.24 -0.21
C LEU A 155 1.88 -11.21 -0.44
N ARG A 156 3.10 -10.86 0.00
CA ARG A 156 4.26 -11.77 -0.09
C ARG A 156 4.05 -13.06 0.69
N SER A 157 3.34 -12.99 1.80
CA SER A 157 3.06 -14.15 2.65
C SER A 157 1.91 -15.01 2.12
N ALA A 158 0.96 -14.38 1.40
CA ALA A 158 -0.24 -15.03 0.90
C ALA A 158 -0.03 -15.75 -0.44
N VAL A 159 0.81 -15.23 -1.34
CA VAL A 159 0.97 -15.80 -2.69
C VAL A 159 2.42 -16.13 -3.06
N GLY A 160 2.60 -17.07 -3.97
CA GLY A 160 3.92 -17.50 -4.45
C GLY A 160 4.65 -16.46 -5.33
N PRO A 161 5.97 -16.62 -5.55
CA PRO A 161 6.80 -15.65 -6.27
C PRO A 161 6.32 -15.36 -7.70
N GLU A 162 5.82 -16.37 -8.41
CA GLU A 162 5.28 -16.22 -9.76
C GLU A 162 4.06 -15.29 -9.74
N ARG A 163 3.16 -15.48 -8.77
CA ARG A 163 1.97 -14.65 -8.62
C ARG A 163 2.30 -13.23 -8.19
N LEU A 164 3.33 -13.03 -7.36
CA LEU A 164 3.82 -11.69 -7.01
C LEU A 164 4.33 -10.93 -8.24
N ALA A 165 5.10 -11.59 -9.10
CA ALA A 165 5.60 -10.99 -10.34
C ALA A 165 4.44 -10.58 -11.26
N GLU A 166 3.42 -11.43 -11.39
CA GLU A 166 2.20 -11.09 -12.13
C GLU A 166 1.48 -9.87 -11.55
N LEU A 167 1.36 -9.79 -10.23
CA LEU A 167 0.71 -8.67 -9.53
C LEU A 167 1.47 -7.36 -9.74
N GLY A 168 2.79 -7.35 -9.57
CA GLY A 168 3.61 -6.16 -9.81
C GLY A 168 3.50 -5.66 -11.25
N ALA A 169 3.56 -6.58 -12.22
CA ALA A 169 3.41 -6.24 -13.63
C ALA A 169 1.98 -5.78 -13.98
N ALA A 170 0.95 -6.38 -13.36
CA ALA A 170 -0.45 -5.98 -13.56
C ALA A 170 -0.71 -4.59 -12.98
N PHE A 171 -0.23 -4.31 -11.76
CA PHE A 171 -0.29 -3.01 -11.13
C PHE A 171 0.34 -1.94 -12.03
N GLU A 172 1.56 -2.18 -12.52
CA GLU A 172 2.28 -1.21 -13.35
C GLU A 172 1.55 -0.93 -14.67
N ARG A 173 1.03 -1.97 -15.33
CA ARG A 173 0.21 -1.82 -16.55
C ARG A 173 -1.05 -1.01 -16.27
N ARG A 174 -1.79 -1.33 -15.20
CA ARG A 174 -3.05 -0.65 -14.86
C ARG A 174 -2.81 0.81 -14.51
N ARG A 175 -1.80 1.08 -13.67
CA ARG A 175 -1.39 2.43 -13.28
C ARG A 175 -1.04 3.28 -14.50
N ARG A 176 -0.21 2.75 -15.41
CA ARG A 176 0.15 3.49 -16.65
C ARG A 176 -1.06 3.79 -17.53
N ALA A 177 -1.93 2.81 -17.73
CA ALA A 177 -3.13 2.98 -18.54
C ALA A 177 -4.06 4.05 -17.94
N GLU A 178 -4.28 4.00 -16.63
CA GLU A 178 -5.11 4.98 -15.93
C GLU A 178 -4.50 6.39 -15.98
N PHE A 179 -3.19 6.52 -15.74
CA PHE A 179 -2.50 7.80 -15.82
C PHE A 179 -2.61 8.41 -17.23
N ALA A 180 -2.38 7.61 -18.28
CA ALA A 180 -2.50 8.05 -19.66
C ALA A 180 -3.93 8.48 -20.02
N HIS A 181 -4.95 7.82 -19.44
CA HIS A 181 -6.34 8.21 -19.61
C HIS A 181 -6.65 9.57 -18.97
N LEU A 182 -6.12 9.82 -17.76
CA LEU A 182 -6.32 11.06 -17.01
C LEU A 182 -5.51 12.23 -17.56
N ARG A 183 -4.39 11.94 -18.25
CA ARG A 183 -3.50 12.92 -18.87
C ARG A 183 -3.17 12.49 -20.30
N PRO A 184 -4.10 12.67 -21.25
CA PRO A 184 -3.76 12.57 -22.66
C PRO A 184 -2.72 13.65 -22.99
N GLY A 185 -1.66 13.26 -23.69
CA GLY A 185 -0.59 14.17 -24.11
C GLY A 185 -1.07 15.27 -25.03
#